data_AF-A0ABD2NU20-F1
#
_entry.id   AF-A0ABD2NU20-F1
#
_cell.length_a   1.000
_cell.length_b   1.000
_cell.length_c   1.000
_cell.angle_alpha   90.00
_cell.angle_beta   90.00
_cell.angle_gamma   90.00
#
_symmetry.space_group_name_H-M   'P 1'
#
loop_
_entity.id
_entity.type
_entity.pdbx_description
1 polymer ?
#
loop_
_entity_poly.entity_id
_entity_poly.type
_entity_poly.pdbx_seq_one_letter_code
_entity_poly.pdbx_strand_id
1 'polypeptide(L)'
;MKLCFFDIIRALSEIVLKSSSKEERSQAESIKTKMLNFEFLFLCECMHHELKDVNYASKNLQRYDINLDEASRALAETNAKVQIYRNDFESFKCKASETARKYGIDPNFKENRQRKVENILMN
;
A
#
# COMPACT_ATOMS: atom_id res chain seq x y z
N MET A 1 -9.51 -0.54 -5.16
CA MET A 1 -8.12 -1.02 -5.06
C MET A 1 -7.98 -2.51 -5.34
N LYS A 2 -8.77 -3.39 -4.69
CA LYS A 2 -8.67 -4.86 -4.86
C LYS A 2 -8.88 -5.37 -6.30
N LEU A 3 -9.75 -4.73 -7.09
CA LEU A 3 -9.98 -5.09 -8.51
C LEU A 3 -8.75 -4.77 -9.38
N CYS A 4 -8.27 -3.52 -9.35
CA CYS A 4 -7.12 -3.09 -10.15
C CYS A 4 -5.83 -3.85 -9.85
N PHE A 5 -5.59 -4.25 -8.59
CA PHE A 5 -4.38 -5.00 -8.23
C PHE A 5 -4.25 -6.29 -9.05
N PHE A 6 -5.31 -7.09 -9.13
CA PHE A 6 -5.29 -8.35 -9.86
C PHE A 6 -5.15 -8.13 -11.36
N ASP A 7 -5.84 -7.13 -11.91
CA ASP A 7 -5.74 -6.79 -13.33
C ASP A 7 -4.30 -6.44 -13.72
N ILE A 8 -3.59 -5.72 -12.85
CA ILE A 8 -2.16 -5.41 -13.05
C ILE A 8 -1.32 -6.68 -12.95
N ILE A 9 -1.49 -7.53 -11.94
CA ILE A 9 -0.73 -8.79 -11.80
C ILE A 9 -0.94 -9.71 -13.01
N ARG A 10 -2.16 -9.78 -13.52
CA ARG A 10 -2.52 -10.56 -14.71
C ARG A 10 -1.85 -9.97 -15.95
N ALA A 11 -1.96 -8.66 -16.17
CA ALA A 11 -1.30 -7.98 -17.28
C ALA A 11 0.23 -8.19 -17.26
N LEU A 12 0.85 -8.03 -16.09
CA LEU A 12 2.29 -8.30 -15.91
C LEU A 12 2.63 -9.76 -16.21
N SER A 13 1.82 -10.72 -15.76
CA SER A 13 2.03 -12.14 -16.05
C SER A 13 1.91 -12.44 -17.54
N GLU A 14 0.99 -11.78 -18.25
CA GLU A 14 0.88 -11.91 -19.70
C GLU A 14 2.12 -11.36 -20.42
N ILE A 15 2.66 -10.21 -20.00
CA ILE A 15 3.90 -9.65 -20.56
C ILE A 15 5.07 -10.61 -20.33
N VAL A 16 5.22 -11.14 -19.10
CA VAL A 16 6.27 -12.11 -18.75
C VAL A 16 6.23 -13.35 -19.65
N LEU A 17 5.02 -13.84 -19.97
CA LEU A 17 4.84 -15.05 -20.78
C LEU A 17 4.94 -14.82 -22.28
N LYS A 18 4.47 -13.67 -22.77
CA LYS A 18 4.21 -13.46 -24.21
C LYS A 18 5.13 -12.45 -24.88
N SER A 19 5.80 -11.56 -24.15
CA SER A 19 6.67 -10.56 -24.78
C SER A 19 7.89 -11.21 -25.45
N SER A 20 8.22 -10.75 -26.66
CA SER A 20 9.43 -11.14 -27.38
C SER A 20 10.69 -10.45 -26.82
N SER A 21 10.53 -9.32 -26.13
CA SER A 21 11.63 -8.58 -25.51
C SER A 21 12.04 -9.22 -24.19
N LYS A 22 13.32 -9.61 -24.07
CA LYS A 22 13.87 -10.11 -22.80
C LYS A 22 13.81 -9.05 -21.70
N GLU A 23 14.03 -7.79 -22.06
CA GLU A 23 14.03 -6.67 -21.12
C GLU A 23 12.63 -6.45 -20.54
N GLU A 24 11.60 -6.40 -21.39
CA GLU A 24 10.21 -6.23 -20.93
C GLU A 24 9.78 -7.35 -20.00
N ARG A 25 10.11 -8.60 -20.32
CA ARG A 25 9.82 -9.75 -19.45
C ARG A 25 10.49 -9.60 -18.08
N SER A 26 11.76 -9.21 -18.06
CA SER A 26 12.53 -8.99 -16.83
C SER A 26 11.92 -7.87 -15.98
N GLN A 27 11.58 -6.74 -16.60
CA GLN A 27 10.97 -5.61 -15.91
C GLN A 27 9.59 -5.96 -15.35
N ALA A 28 8.74 -6.63 -16.15
CA ALA A 28 7.41 -7.05 -15.74
C ALA A 28 7.47 -8.04 -14.55
N GLU A 29 8.39 -9.00 -14.58
CA GLU A 29 8.59 -9.94 -13.47
C GLU A 29 9.09 -9.22 -12.21
N SER A 30 10.00 -8.23 -12.35
CA SER A 30 10.48 -7.42 -11.23
C SER A 30 9.36 -6.63 -10.56
N ILE A 31 8.51 -5.98 -11.36
CA ILE A 31 7.34 -5.22 -10.85
C ILE A 31 6.36 -6.18 -10.17
N LYS A 32 6.02 -7.29 -10.82
CA LYS A 32 5.11 -8.30 -10.29
C LYS A 32 5.61 -8.83 -8.93
N THR A 33 6.89 -9.16 -8.82
CA THR A 33 7.50 -9.62 -7.56
C THR A 33 7.38 -8.59 -6.45
N LYS A 34 7.59 -7.30 -6.76
CA LYS A 34 7.43 -6.22 -5.78
C LYS A 34 5.98 -6.04 -5.35
N MET A 35 5.02 -6.20 -6.27
CA MET A 35 3.59 -6.10 -5.97
C MET A 35 3.06 -7.30 -5.18
N LEU A 36 3.63 -8.49 -5.39
CA LEU A 36 3.33 -9.71 -4.63
C LEU A 36 4.12 -9.78 -3.31
N ASN A 37 4.48 -8.63 -2.73
CA ASN A 37 5.06 -8.52 -1.40
C ASN A 37 3.97 -8.07 -0.40
N PHE A 38 3.92 -8.70 0.77
CA PHE A 38 3.03 -8.28 1.86
C PHE A 38 3.21 -6.83 2.28
N GLU A 39 4.45 -6.33 2.34
CA GLU A 39 4.75 -4.93 2.65
C GLU A 39 4.08 -3.98 1.66
N PHE A 40 4.09 -4.33 0.38
CA PHE A 40 3.45 -3.53 -0.66
C PHE A 40 1.94 -3.52 -0.47
N LEU A 41 1.32 -4.69 -0.23
CA LEU A 41 -0.11 -4.77 0.07
C LEU A 41 -0.51 -3.98 1.31
N PHE A 42 0.28 -4.08 2.38
CA PHE A 42 0.06 -3.35 3.61
C PHE A 42 0.13 -1.84 3.39
N LEU A 43 1.16 -1.35 2.70
CA LEU A 43 1.28 0.07 2.33
C LEU A 43 0.11 0.53 1.47
N CYS A 44 -0.32 -0.26 0.49
CA CYS A 44 -1.50 0.05 -0.31
C CYS A 44 -2.76 0.17 0.53
N GLU A 45 -2.97 -0.72 1.51
CA GLU A 45 -4.12 -0.64 2.41
C GLU A 45 -4.06 0.64 3.25
N CYS A 46 -2.92 0.96 3.87
CA CYS A 46 -2.75 2.21 4.62
C CYS A 46 -3.04 3.45 3.75
N MET A 47 -2.37 3.55 2.60
CA MET A 47 -2.53 4.67 1.67
C MET A 47 -3.97 4.79 1.17
N HIS A 48 -4.68 3.68 0.96
CA HIS A 48 -6.05 3.73 0.48
C HIS A 48 -6.99 4.45 1.44
N HIS A 49 -6.89 4.15 2.74
CA HIS A 49 -7.75 4.79 3.75
C HIS A 49 -7.36 6.25 3.95
N GLU A 50 -6.07 6.55 4.11
CA GLU A 50 -5.59 7.93 4.26
C GLU A 50 -5.99 8.81 3.06
N LEU A 51 -5.69 8.35 1.84
CA LEU A 51 -5.99 9.12 0.62
C LEU A 51 -7.49 9.25 0.40
N LYS A 52 -8.31 8.27 0.80
CA LYS A 52 -9.77 8.34 0.66
C LYS A 52 -10.34 9.49 1.48
N ASP A 53 -9.98 9.60 2.75
CA ASP A 53 -10.52 10.63 3.64
C ASP A 53 -9.91 12.01 3.38
N VAL A 54 -8.62 12.07 3.01
CA VAL A 54 -7.98 13.31 2.53
C VAL A 54 -8.65 13.81 1.24
N ASN A 55 -8.90 12.93 0.28
CA ASN A 55 -9.58 13.28 -0.97
C ASN A 55 -11.04 13.71 -0.72
N TYR A 56 -11.73 13.08 0.23
CA TYR A 56 -13.08 13.51 0.64
C TYR A 56 -13.07 14.93 1.19
N ALA A 57 -12.18 15.26 2.13
CA ALA A 57 -12.05 16.63 2.63
C ALA A 57 -11.65 17.60 1.51
N SER A 58 -10.68 17.24 0.68
CA SER A 58 -10.24 18.06 -0.45
C SER A 58 -11.38 18.43 -1.39
N LYS A 59 -12.23 17.45 -1.75
CA LYS A 59 -13.42 17.71 -2.58
C LYS A 59 -14.44 18.62 -1.90
N ASN A 60 -14.68 18.45 -0.60
CA ASN A 60 -15.59 19.34 0.13
C ASN A 60 -15.05 20.77 0.16
N LEU A 61 -13.77 20.95 0.51
CA LEU A 61 -13.13 22.25 0.61
C LEU A 61 -13.03 23.00 -0.73
N GLN A 62 -13.09 22.28 -1.86
CA GLN A 62 -13.09 22.85 -3.20
C GLN A 62 -14.49 23.17 -3.73
N ARG A 63 -15.56 22.91 -2.98
CA ARG A 63 -16.92 23.32 -3.38
C ARG A 63 -17.02 24.84 -3.38
N TYR A 64 -17.68 25.38 -4.40
CA TYR A 64 -17.85 26.83 -4.54
C TYR A 64 -18.78 27.45 -3.48
N ASP A 65 -19.63 26.64 -2.86
CA ASP A 65 -20.68 27.03 -1.93
C ASP A 65 -20.39 26.65 -0.47
N ILE A 66 -19.16 26.21 -0.16
CA ILE A 66 -18.83 25.80 1.21
C ILE A 66 -18.77 26.99 2.16
N ASN A 67 -19.41 26.85 3.33
CA ASN A 67 -19.28 27.81 4.43
C ASN A 67 -18.15 27.41 5.40
N LEU A 68 -17.74 28.35 6.26
CA LEU A 68 -16.63 28.14 7.19
C LEU A 68 -16.86 27.01 8.19
N ASP A 69 -18.10 26.83 8.66
CA ASP A 69 -18.44 25.79 9.63
C ASP A 69 -18.33 24.39 9.01
N GLU A 70 -18.79 24.23 7.77
CA GLU A 70 -18.64 23.00 6.99
C GLU A 70 -17.17 22.70 6.69
N ALA A 71 -16.40 23.70 6.29
CA ALA A 71 -14.97 23.55 6.03
C ALA A 71 -14.19 23.13 7.29
N SER A 72 -14.47 23.79 8.42
CA SER A 72 -13.88 23.48 9.72
C SER A 72 -14.19 22.05 10.16
N ARG A 73 -15.44 21.61 10.00
CA ARG A 73 -15.87 20.25 10.34
C ARG A 73 -15.18 19.21 9.47
N ALA A 74 -15.13 19.42 8.15
CA ALA A 74 -14.46 18.50 7.23
C ALA A 74 -12.97 18.31 7.58
N LEU A 75 -12.28 19.39 7.94
CA LEU A 75 -10.88 19.33 8.40
C LEU A 75 -10.74 18.60 9.73
N ALA A 76 -11.59 18.91 10.71
CA ALA A 76 -11.55 18.28 12.03
C ALA A 76 -11.81 16.77 11.96
N GLU A 77 -12.81 16.35 11.19
CA GLU A 77 -13.14 14.94 10.98
C GLU A 77 -12.00 14.19 10.29
N THR A 78 -11.42 14.76 9.23
CA THR A 78 -10.29 14.12 8.53
C THR A 78 -9.06 14.04 9.42
N ASN A 79 -8.75 15.08 10.20
CA ASN A 79 -7.64 15.05 11.15
C ASN A 79 -7.85 13.94 12.21
N ALA A 80 -9.05 13.83 12.78
CA ALA A 80 -9.37 12.77 13.74
C ALA A 80 -9.18 11.37 13.14
N LYS A 81 -9.63 11.15 11.91
CA LYS A 81 -9.43 9.86 11.20
C LYS A 81 -7.97 9.55 10.95
N VAL A 82 -7.17 10.51 10.46
CA VAL A 82 -5.73 10.31 10.21
C VAL A 82 -5.00 9.98 11.52
N GLN A 83 -5.37 10.61 12.63
CA GLN A 83 -4.82 10.26 13.96
C GLN A 83 -5.17 8.84 14.38
N ILE A 84 -6.38 8.36 14.07
CA ILE A 84 -6.77 6.97 14.31
C ILE A 84 -5.90 6.03 13.46
N TYR A 85 -5.77 6.29 12.16
CA TYR A 85 -4.98 5.44 11.25
C TYR A 85 -3.53 5.29 11.69
N ARG A 86 -2.92 6.38 12.17
CA ARG A 86 -1.55 6.36 12.69
C ARG A 86 -1.35 5.34 13.82
N ASN A 87 -2.38 5.08 14.61
CA ASN A 87 -2.33 4.18 15.77
C ASN A 87 -2.95 2.81 15.49
N ASP A 88 -3.55 2.58 14.31
CA ASP A 88 -4.35 1.39 14.00
C ASP A 88 -3.58 0.35 13.16
N PHE A 89 -2.31 0.13 13.52
CA PHE A 89 -1.40 -0.78 12.79
C PHE A 89 -1.98 -2.19 12.61
N GLU A 90 -2.52 -2.79 13.69
CA GLU A 90 -3.00 -4.17 13.67
C GLU A 90 -4.25 -4.35 12.80
N SER A 91 -5.14 -3.36 12.73
CA SER A 91 -6.30 -3.36 11.83
C SER A 91 -5.87 -3.34 10.36
N PHE A 92 -4.91 -2.47 10.00
CA PHE A 92 -4.36 -2.45 8.65
C PHE A 92 -3.65 -3.76 8.31
N LYS A 93 -2.87 -4.29 9.24
CA LYS A 93 -2.18 -5.57 9.07
C LYS A 93 -3.19 -6.72 8.90
N CYS A 94 -4.28 -6.72 9.65
CA CYS A 94 -5.35 -7.70 9.52
C CYS A 94 -5.99 -7.64 8.12
N LYS A 95 -6.42 -6.46 7.67
CA LYS A 95 -7.01 -6.25 6.32
C LYS A 95 -6.05 -6.63 5.19
N ALA A 96 -4.77 -6.28 5.34
CA ALA A 96 -3.73 -6.67 4.40
C ALA A 96 -3.52 -8.19 4.40
N SER A 97 -3.56 -8.84 5.57
CA SER A 97 -3.40 -10.29 5.72
C SER A 97 -4.56 -11.05 5.10
N GLU A 98 -5.80 -10.60 5.28
CA GLU A 98 -6.98 -11.15 4.61
C GLU A 98 -6.84 -11.06 3.09
N THR A 99 -6.37 -9.90 2.61
CA THR A 99 -6.10 -9.68 1.18
C THR A 99 -5.00 -10.61 0.69
N ALA A 100 -3.87 -10.70 1.39
CA ALA A 100 -2.76 -11.58 1.03
C ALA A 100 -3.18 -13.06 0.96
N ARG A 101 -3.88 -13.56 1.99
CA ARG A 101 -4.41 -14.95 2.02
C ARG A 101 -5.35 -15.22 0.85
N LYS A 102 -6.26 -14.29 0.55
CA LYS A 102 -7.19 -14.42 -0.59
C LYS A 102 -6.45 -14.59 -1.92
N TYR A 103 -5.24 -14.04 -2.04
CA TYR A 103 -4.46 -14.03 -3.27
C TYR A 103 -3.21 -14.93 -3.23
N GLY A 104 -3.09 -15.81 -2.22
CA GLY A 104 -1.98 -16.75 -2.11
C GLY A 104 -0.61 -16.09 -1.84
N ILE A 105 -0.60 -14.90 -1.26
CA ILE A 105 0.60 -14.17 -0.88
C ILE A 105 0.89 -14.46 0.60
N ASP A 106 2.15 -14.69 0.94
CA ASP A 106 2.61 -14.86 2.32
C ASP A 106 2.25 -13.61 3.15
N PRO A 107 1.42 -13.70 4.21
CA PRO A 107 0.96 -12.54 4.98
C PRO A 107 1.98 -12.06 6.03
N ASN A 108 3.27 -12.33 5.81
CA ASN A 108 4.34 -11.99 6.74
C ASN A 108 5.25 -10.91 6.15
N PHE A 109 5.71 -10.02 7.02
CA PHE A 109 6.78 -9.08 6.68
C PHE A 109 8.08 -9.86 6.44
N LYS A 110 8.89 -9.44 5.47
CA LYS A 110 10.16 -10.12 5.21
C LYS A 110 11.11 -9.84 6.35
N GLU A 111 11.61 -10.90 6.98
CA GLU A 111 12.76 -10.77 7.89
C GLU A 111 14.00 -10.42 7.07
N ASN A 112 14.44 -9.17 7.15
CA ASN A 112 15.75 -8.80 6.60
C ASN A 112 16.83 -9.41 7.50
N ARG A 113 17.79 -10.13 6.91
CA ARG A 113 18.97 -10.63 7.64
C ARG A 113 19.60 -9.49 8.43
N GLN A 114 19.65 -9.63 9.76
CA GLN A 114 20.52 -8.80 10.57
C GLN A 114 21.97 -9.03 10.09
N ARG A 115 22.65 -7.97 9.66
CA ARG A 115 24.06 -8.07 9.31
C ARG A 115 24.81 -8.47 10.58
N LYS A 116 25.61 -9.54 10.52
CA LYS A 116 26.58 -9.83 11.58
C LYS A 116 27.55 -8.65 11.64
N VAL A 117 27.54 -7.91 12.75
CA VAL A 117 28.63 -7.00 13.08
C VAL A 117 29.77 -7.87 13.58
N GLU A 118 30.84 -8.00 12.80
CA GLU A 118 32.07 -8.62 13.30
C GLU A 118 32.67 -7.68 14.35
N ASN A 119 32.56 -8.06 15.63
CA ASN A 119 33.35 -7.44 16.68
C ASN A 119 34.81 -7.85 16.43
N ILE A 120 35.58 -6.98 15.78
CA ILE A 120 37.03 -7.06 15.78
C ILE A 120 37.46 -6.78 17.22
N LEU A 121 37.71 -7.85 17.97
CA LEU A 121 38.40 -7.78 19.24
C LEU A 121 39.79 -7.19 18.95
N MET A 122 40.02 -5.93 19.36
CA MET A 122 41.35 -5.40 19.51
C MET A 122 42.01 -6.13 20.68
N ASN A 123 42.83 -7.13 20.36
CA ASN A 123 43.85 -7.68 21.26
C ASN A 123 45.19 -7.00 20.93
#